data_AF-A0A176S355-F1
#
_entry.id   AF-A0A176S355-F1
#
_cell.length_a   1.000
_cell.length_b   1.000
_cell.length_c   1.000
_cell.angle_alpha   90.00
_cell.angle_beta   90.00
_cell.angle_gamma   90.00
#
_symmetry.space_group_name_H-M   'P 1'
#
loop_
_entity.id
_entity.type
_entity.pdbx_description
1 polymer ?
#
loop_
_entity_poly.entity_id
_entity_poly.type
_entity_poly.pdbx_seq_one_letter_code
_entity_poly.pdbx_strand_id
1 'polypeptide(L)'
;MPYYAEDYDLYLTATQSFCHKCNNLHRLIDTHIVTKNNEVFLRKFCPKCGESMVKISTDYEYYKRCNDYLKKPDLPEKHLTKMLKG
;
A
#
# COMPACT_ATOMS: atom_id res chain seq x y z
N MET A 1 -18.51 -3.65 -14.53
CA MET A 1 -17.67 -4.56 -13.72
C MET A 1 -16.32 -3.89 -13.54
N PRO A 2 -15.87 -3.60 -12.30
CA PRO A 2 -14.52 -3.10 -12.08
C PRO A 2 -13.51 -4.19 -12.46
N TYR A 3 -12.73 -3.92 -13.49
CA TYR A 3 -11.64 -4.78 -13.96
C TYR A 3 -10.49 -4.67 -12.96
N TYR A 4 -10.54 -5.50 -11.92
CA TYR A 4 -9.40 -5.68 -11.02
C TYR A 4 -8.39 -6.53 -11.80
N ALA A 5 -7.19 -6.03 -12.16
CA ALA A 5 -6.15 -6.94 -12.62
C ALA A 5 -5.82 -7.89 -11.45
N GLU A 6 -6.20 -9.16 -11.60
CA GLU A 6 -6.20 -10.18 -10.56
C GLU A 6 -4.79 -10.65 -10.17
N ASP A 7 -3.74 -10.17 -10.84
CA ASP A 7 -2.43 -10.82 -10.77
C ASP A 7 -1.45 -10.09 -9.82
N TYR A 8 -1.60 -10.34 -8.52
CA TYR A 8 -0.63 -10.04 -7.46
C TYR A 8 -0.59 -11.18 -6.43
N ASP A 9 0.56 -11.40 -5.80
CA ASP A 9 0.79 -12.54 -4.89
C ASP A 9 0.18 -12.30 -3.50
N LEU A 10 0.48 -11.14 -2.89
CA LEU A 10 0.07 -10.82 -1.52
C LEU A 10 -0.42 -9.38 -1.40
N TYR A 11 -1.48 -9.18 -0.63
CA TYR A 11 -1.89 -7.86 -0.15
C TYR A 11 -1.21 -7.54 1.18
N LEU A 12 -0.58 -6.36 1.29
CA LEU A 12 0.10 -5.94 2.51
C LEU A 12 -0.73 -4.95 3.32
N THR A 13 -1.17 -3.85 2.71
CA THR A 13 -1.94 -2.81 3.41
C THR A 13 -2.61 -1.88 2.40
N ALA A 14 -3.57 -1.07 2.87
CA ALA A 14 -4.17 0.01 2.10
C ALA A 14 -3.58 1.35 2.54
N THR A 15 -3.42 2.24 1.58
CA THR A 15 -2.94 3.61 1.78
C THR A 15 -3.66 4.54 0.80
N GLN A 16 -3.45 5.84 0.96
CA GLN A 16 -3.95 6.86 0.05
C GLN A 16 -2.79 7.46 -0.72
N SER A 17 -2.97 7.64 -2.02
CA SER A 17 -1.96 8.29 -2.86
C SER A 17 -2.59 9.14 -3.94
N PHE A 18 -1.79 9.99 -4.59
CA PHE A 18 -2.22 10.68 -5.80
C PHE A 18 -2.08 9.77 -7.02
N CYS A 19 -2.97 9.96 -7.99
CA CYS A 19 -2.83 9.28 -9.27
C CYS A 19 -1.69 9.91 -10.06
N HIS A 20 -0.77 9.08 -10.56
CA HIS A 20 0.38 9.54 -11.35
C HIS A 20 0.04 9.79 -12.83
N LYS A 21 -1.11 9.27 -13.29
CA LYS A 21 -1.58 9.42 -14.68
C LYS A 21 -2.45 10.66 -14.88
N CYS A 22 -3.10 11.14 -13.82
CA CYS A 22 -3.93 12.34 -13.90
C CYS A 22 -3.23 13.51 -13.21
N ASN A 23 -3.46 14.71 -13.74
CA ASN A 23 -2.96 15.94 -13.15
C ASN A 23 -3.81 16.42 -11.95
N ASN A 24 -4.59 15.52 -11.33
CA ASN A 24 -5.45 15.85 -10.20
C ASN A 24 -4.68 15.62 -8.90
N LEU A 25 -4.11 16.70 -8.38
CA LEU A 25 -3.35 16.73 -7.12
C LEU A 25 -4.22 17.13 -5.92
N HIS A 26 -5.54 17.31 -6.10
CA HIS A 26 -6.45 17.78 -5.05
C HIS A 26 -7.23 16.64 -4.38
N ARG A 27 -7.18 15.43 -4.95
CA ARG A 27 -7.93 14.28 -4.45
C ARG A 27 -7.03 13.07 -4.30
N LEU A 28 -7.00 12.53 -3.09
CA LEU A 28 -6.40 11.24 -2.80
C LEU A 28 -7.29 10.11 -3.33
N ILE A 29 -6.65 9.07 -3.85
CA ILE A 29 -7.29 7.85 -4.32
C ILE A 29 -6.87 6.67 -3.46
N ASP A 30 -7.76 5.69 -3.39
CA ASP A 30 -7.47 4.43 -2.70
C ASP A 30 -6.34 3.67 -3.43
N THR A 31 -5.39 3.18 -2.64
CA THR A 31 -4.21 2.51 -3.15
C THR A 31 -3.86 1.32 -2.26
N HIS A 32 -3.77 0.14 -2.85
CA HIS A 32 -3.31 -1.06 -2.15
C HIS A 32 -1.81 -1.25 -2.37
N ILE A 33 -1.09 -1.56 -1.31
CA ILE A 33 0.29 -2.05 -1.40
C ILE A 33 0.20 -3.57 -1.56
N VAL A 34 0.72 -4.07 -2.68
CA VAL A 34 0.69 -5.48 -3.05
C VAL A 34 2.09 -5.95 -3.46
N THR A 35 2.34 -7.25 -3.39
CA THR A 35 3.58 -7.85 -3.90
C THR A 35 3.33 -8.61 -5.19
N LYS A 36 4.34 -8.65 -6.06
CA LYS A 36 4.36 -9.49 -7.24
C LYS A 36 5.80 -9.88 -7.58
N ASN A 37 6.11 -11.16 -7.71
CA ASN A 37 7.45 -11.66 -8.08
C ASN A 37 8.57 -11.11 -7.18
N ASN A 38 8.38 -11.11 -5.85
CA ASN A 38 9.28 -10.51 -4.85
C ASN A 38 9.45 -8.97 -4.92
N GLU A 39 8.74 -8.28 -5.82
CA GLU A 39 8.70 -6.83 -5.89
C GLU A 39 7.43 -6.28 -5.22
N VAL A 40 7.43 -4.99 -4.87
CA VAL A 40 6.31 -4.33 -4.19
C VAL A 40 5.75 -3.21 -5.07
N PHE A 41 4.43 -3.17 -5.19
CA PHE A 41 3.69 -2.25 -6.04
C PHE A 41 2.60 -1.50 -5.27
N LEU A 42 2.36 -0.26 -5.69
CA LEU A 42 1.16 0.51 -5.38
C LEU A 42 0.13 0.29 -6.48
N ARG A 43 -0.93 -0.43 -6.14
CA ARG A 43 -2.10 -0.63 -6.99
C ARG A 43 -3.13 0.46 -6.71
N LYS A 44 -3.23 1.41 -7.62
CA LYS A 44 -3.99 2.66 -7.48
C LYS A 44 -5.33 2.56 -8.23
N PHE A 45 -6.41 2.95 -7.56
CA PHE A 45 -7.76 2.91 -8.13
C PHE A 45 -8.27 4.33 -8.42
N CYS A 46 -7.93 4.86 -9.60
CA CYS A 46 -8.39 6.18 -10.01
C CYS A 46 -9.75 6.07 -10.73
N PRO A 47 -10.79 6.84 -10.34
CA PRO A 47 -12.08 6.80 -11.03
C PRO A 47 -12.01 7.33 -12.47
N LYS A 48 -10.99 8.13 -12.82
CA LYS A 48 -10.81 8.69 -14.17
C LYS A 48 -9.88 7.85 -15.04
N CYS A 49 -8.75 7.41 -14.49
CA CYS A 49 -7.71 6.70 -15.24
C CYS A 49 -7.81 5.17 -15.12
N GLY A 50 -8.70 4.66 -14.27
CA GLY A 50 -8.80 3.25 -13.94
C GLY A 50 -7.69 2.79 -12.99
N GLU A 51 -7.44 1.49 -13.04
CA GLU A 51 -6.40 0.85 -12.25
C GLU A 51 -5.00 1.11 -12.83
N SER A 52 -4.02 1.24 -11.93
CA SER A 52 -2.62 1.26 -12.33
C SER A 52 -1.73 0.70 -11.24
N MET A 53 -0.68 -0.04 -11.64
CA MET A 53 0.36 -0.52 -10.73
C MET A 53 1.63 0.32 -10.90
N VAL A 54 2.19 0.77 -9.79
CA VAL A 54 3.46 1.52 -9.75
C VAL A 54 4.42 0.77 -8.83
N LYS A 55 5.59 0.41 -9.32
CA LYS A 55 6.61 -0.25 -8.51
C LYS A 55 7.17 0.71 -7.47
N ILE A 56 7.31 0.27 -6.23
CA ILE A 56 7.90 1.04 -5.13
C ILE A 56 9.12 0.39 -4.50
N SER A 57 9.25 -0.93 -4.60
CA SER A 57 10.44 -1.68 -4.18
C SER A 57 10.65 -2.85 -5.11
N THR A 58 11.91 -3.18 -5.36
CA THR A 58 12.33 -4.38 -6.09
C THR A 58 12.50 -5.59 -5.18
N ASP A 59 12.51 -5.38 -3.85
CA ASP A 59 12.69 -6.44 -2.87
C ASP A 59 11.66 -6.33 -1.74
N TYR A 60 10.91 -7.41 -1.55
CA TYR A 60 9.84 -7.50 -0.55
C TYR A 60 10.40 -7.59 0.87
N GLU A 61 11.45 -8.37 1.10
CA GLU A 61 12.01 -8.57 2.44
C GLU A 61 12.61 -7.28 3.00
N TYR A 62 13.31 -6.53 2.17
CA TYR A 62 13.84 -5.21 2.50
C TYR A 62 12.71 -4.22 2.79
N TYR A 63 11.69 -4.17 1.91
CA TYR A 63 10.52 -3.31 2.14
C TYR A 63 9.83 -3.61 3.48
N LYS A 64 9.65 -4.89 3.80
CA LYS A 64 9.04 -5.34 5.06
C LYS A 64 9.87 -4.90 6.27
N ARG A 65 11.19 -5.08 6.24
CA ARG A 65 12.10 -4.63 7.32
C ARG A 65 12.03 -3.12 7.53
N CYS A 66 12.04 -2.33 6.45
CA CYS A 66 11.88 -0.88 6.54
C CYS A 66 10.53 -0.49 7.14
N ASN A 67 9.44 -1.13 6.72
CA ASN A 67 8.11 -0.83 7.24
C ASN A 67 7.99 -1.15 8.74
N ASP A 68 8.53 -2.29 9.18
CA ASP A 68 8.56 -2.69 10.59
C ASP A 68 9.39 -1.73 11.46
N TYR A 69 10.54 -1.29 10.94
CA TYR A 69 11.40 -0.33 11.64
C TYR A 69 10.78 1.09 11.71
N LEU A 70 10.24 1.57 10.58
CA LEU A 70 9.68 2.92 10.47
C LEU A 70 8.35 3.07 11.22
N LYS A 71 7.50 2.04 11.13
CA LYS A 71 6.19 2.04 11.77
C LYS A 71 6.21 1.05 12.90
N LYS A 72 6.50 1.55 14.11
CA LYS A 72 6.38 0.74 15.32
C LYS A 72 5.01 0.04 15.31
N PRO A 73 4.95 -1.27 15.56
CA PRO A 73 3.68 -1.97 15.65
C PRO A 73 2.80 -1.30 16.70
N ASP A 74 1.54 -1.02 16.36
CA ASP A 74 0.50 -0.52 17.30
C ASP A 74 0.06 -1.63 18.28
N LEU A 75 0.94 -2.62 18.52
CA LEU A 75 0.68 -3.71 19.43
C LEU A 75 0.89 -3.22 20.86
N PRO A 76 -0.10 -3.39 21.75
CA PRO A 76 0.08 -3.06 23.15
C PRO A 76 1.11 -4.03 23.75
N GLU A 77 2.13 -3.49 24.42
CA GLU A 77 3.21 -4.28 25.05
C GLU A 77 2.69 -5.25 26.13
N LYS A 78 1.49 -4.98 26.65
CA LYS A 78 0.77 -5.84 27.60
C LYS A 78 -0.69 -5.97 27.22
N HIS A 79 -1.24 -7.16 27.42
CA HIS A 79 -2.68 -7.41 27.31
C HIS A 79 -3.48 -6.41 28.18
N LEU A 80 -4.62 -5.93 27.68
CA LEU A 80 -5.48 -4.92 28.32
C LEU A 80 -4.87 -3.52 28.54
N THR A 81 -3.85 -3.14 27.77
CA THR A 81 -3.28 -1.79 27.83
C THR A 81 -3.82 -0.90 26.70
N LYS A 82 -4.01 0.38 27.00
CA LYS A 82 -4.46 1.37 26.01
C LYS A 82 -3.42 1.48 24.89
N MET A 83 -3.87 1.31 23.64
CA MET A 83 -3.00 1.52 22.48
C MET A 83 -2.58 2.99 22.42
N LEU A 84 -1.27 3.24 22.46
CA LEU A 84 -0.68 4.54 22.22
C LEU A 84 -0.33 4.57 20.73
N LYS A 85 -1.12 5.29 19.93
CA LYS A 85 -0.75 5.56 18.53
C LYS A 85 0.56 6.32 18.51
N GLY A 86 1.53 5.79 17.78
CA GLY A 86 2.75 6.51 17.38
C GLY A 86 2.46 7.65 16.42
#